data_AF-A0A9E5A2M4-F1
#
_entry.id   AF-A0A9E5A2M4-F1
#
_cell.length_a   1.000
_cell.length_b   1.000
_cell.length_c   1.000
_cell.angle_alpha   90.00
_cell.angle_beta   90.00
_cell.angle_gamma   90.00
#
_symmetry.space_group_name_H-M   'P 1'
#
loop_
_entity.id
_entity.type
_entity.pdbx_description
1 polymer ?
#
loop_
_entity_poly.entity_id
_entity_poly.type
_entity_poly.pdbx_seq_one_letter_code
_entity_poly.pdbx_strand_id
1 'polypeptide(L)' 'MRKIKKCPKCGSRNIKWVLPQMWSMWECYDCGYQGALVIEECEDEEE' A
#
# COMPACT_ATOMS: atom_id res chain seq x y z
N MET A 1 -6.05 1.35 16.75
CA MET A 1 -5.21 0.69 15.72
C MET A 1 -5.69 1.08 14.32
N ARG A 2 -5.03 2.07 13.71
CA ARG A 2 -5.23 2.38 12.27
C ARG A 2 -4.23 1.55 11.47
N LYS A 3 -4.73 0.81 10.48
CA LYS A 3 -3.90 0.06 9.53
C LYS A 3 -3.67 0.91 8.30
N ILE A 4 -2.42 1.27 8.06
CA ILE A 4 -2.02 2.05 6.88
C ILE A 4 -1.23 1.16 5.94
N LYS A 5 -1.59 1.22 4.65
CA LYS A 5 -0.85 0.52 3.60
C LYS A 5 0.12 1.49 2.93
N LYS A 6 1.38 1.06 2.79
CA LYS A 6 2.45 1.83 2.14
C LYS A 6 3.12 1.02 1.03
N CYS A 7 3.64 1.74 0.04
CA CYS A 7 4.46 1.20 -1.02
C CYS A 7 5.77 0.64 -0.44
N PRO A 8 6.14 -0.62 -0.76
CA PRO A 8 7.40 -1.20 -0.28
C PRO A 8 8.65 -0.59 -0.93
N LYS A 9 8.49 0.17 -2.03
CA LYS A 9 9.60 0.72 -2.80
C LYS A 9 9.99 2.14 -2.36
N CYS A 10 9.00 3.00 -2.12
CA CYS A 10 9.23 4.41 -1.78
C CYS A 10 8.60 4.86 -0.45
N GLY A 11 7.82 3.99 0.22
CA GLY A 11 7.11 4.35 1.45
C GLY A 11 5.88 5.24 1.26
N SER A 12 5.49 5.57 0.03
CA SER A 12 4.27 6.37 -0.20
C SER A 12 3.00 5.63 0.23
N ARG A 13 2.04 6.37 0.81
CA ARG A 13 0.68 5.89 1.11
C ARG A 13 -0.24 5.91 -0.12
N ASN A 14 0.22 6.49 -1.23
CA ASN A 14 -0.53 6.63 -2.48
C ASN A 14 -0.47 5.35 -3.32
N ILE A 15 -1.00 4.27 -2.75
CA ILE A 15 -1.12 2.98 -3.40
C ILE A 15 -2.60 2.63 -3.57
N LYS A 16 -2.95 2.08 -4.74
CA LYS A 16 -4.31 1.65 -5.06
C LYS A 16 -4.31 0.21 -5.55
N TRP A 17 -5.38 -0.50 -5.25
CA TRP A 17 -5.55 -1.85 -5.76
C TRP A 17 -5.89 -1.79 -7.25
N VAL A 18 -5.15 -2.56 -8.05
CA VAL A 18 -5.35 -2.66 -9.50
C VAL A 18 -6.49 -3.63 -9.75
N LEU A 19 -7.37 -3.23 -10.68
CA LEU A 19 -8.56 -3.89 -11.22
C LEU A 19 -8.89 -5.33 -10.73
N PRO A 20 -10.17 -5.63 -10.47
CA PRO A 20 -10.61 -6.90 -9.87
C PRO A 20 -10.36 -8.18 -10.67
N GLN A 21 -9.82 -8.11 -11.88
CA GLN A 21 -9.37 -9.29 -12.63
C GLN A 21 -7.91 -9.66 -12.30
N MET A 22 -7.12 -8.68 -11.85
CA MET A 22 -5.72 -8.81 -11.44
C MET A 22 -5.69 -8.93 -9.92
N TRP A 23 -6.20 -10.06 -9.40
CA TRP A 23 -6.31 -10.27 -7.96
C TRP A 23 -5.00 -9.96 -7.25
N SER A 24 -5.14 -9.24 -6.13
CA SER A 24 -4.05 -8.94 -5.20
C SER A 24 -2.93 -8.02 -5.72
N MET A 25 -3.03 -7.33 -6.86
CA MET A 25 -2.01 -6.35 -7.28
C MET A 25 -2.29 -4.94 -6.77
N TRP A 26 -1.23 -4.27 -6.31
CA TRP A 26 -1.23 -2.87 -5.89
C TRP A 26 -0.34 -2.04 -6.80
N GLU A 27 -0.78 -0.83 -7.11
CA GLU A 27 -0.05 0.16 -7.88
C GLU A 27 0.23 1.40 -7.04
N CYS A 28 1.49 1.84 -7.00
CA CYS A 28 1.91 3.08 -6.40
C CYS A 28 1.99 4.19 -7.44
N TYR A 29 1.26 5.28 -7.20
CA TYR A 29 1.15 6.42 -8.11
C TYR A 29 2.35 7.38 -8.02
N ASP A 30 3.18 7.26 -6.99
CA ASP A 30 4.38 8.10 -6.82
C ASP A 30 5.62 7.52 -7.51
N CYS A 31 5.83 6.20 -7.44
CA CYS A 31 7.06 5.56 -7.95
C CYS A 31 6.84 4.51 -9.05
N GLY A 32 5.58 4.26 -9.42
CA GLY A 32 5.21 3.27 -10.44
C GLY A 32 5.41 1.81 -10.01
N TYR A 33 5.54 1.53 -8.71
CA TYR A 33 5.57 0.15 -8.21
C TYR A 33 4.25 -0.55 -8.52
N GLN A 34 4.29 -1.72 -9.15
CA GLN A 34 3.14 -2.60 -9.38
C GLN A 34 3.48 -4.00 -8.85
N GLY A 35 2.67 -4.52 -7.92
CA GLY A 35 2.90 -5.85 -7.35
C GLY A 35 2.00 -6.19 -6.18
N ALA A 36 2.03 -7.44 -5.74
CA ALA A 36 1.15 -7.91 -4.67
C ALA A 36 1.59 -7.54 -3.25
N LEU A 37 2.86 -7.15 -3.08
CA LEU A 37 3.42 -6.79 -1.79
C LEU A 37 3.06 -5.36 -1.40
N VAL A 38 2.58 -5.17 -0.17
CA VAL A 38 2.36 -3.87 0.46
C VAL A 38 2.81 -3.93 1.91
N ILE A 39 3.31 -2.83 2.44
CA ILE A 39 3.67 -2.72 3.85
C ILE A 39 2.41 -2.28 4.61
N GLU A 40 2.02 -3.03 5.64
CA GLU A 40 0.91 -2.67 6.52
C GLU A 40 1.47 -2.29 7.90
N GLU A 41 1.35 -1.02 8.26
CA GLU A 41 1.76 -0.50 9.57
C GLU A 41 0.53 -0.31 10.45
N CYS A 42 0.61 -0.78 11.70
CA CYS A 42 -0.31 -0.40 12.76
C CYS A 42 0.23 0.87 13.40
N GLU A 43 -0.51 1.96 13.29
CA GLU A 43 -0.33 3.12 14.16
C GLU A 43 -1.20 2.89 15.40
N ASP A 44 -0.54 2.74 16.54
CA ASP A 44 -1.13 2.86 17.87
C ASP A 44 -1.11 4.36 18.22
N GLU A 45 -2.29 4.97 18.25
CA GLU A 45 -2.45 6.31 18.82
C GLU A 45 -2.37 6.12 20.34
N GLU A 46 -1.14 6.07 20.88
CA GLU A 46 -0.89 6.27 22.31
C GLU A 46 -1.14 7.75 22.61
N GLU A 47 -2.30 8.03 23.21
CA GLU A 47 -2.70 9.34 23.74
C GLU A 47 -2.22 9.51 25.20
#